data_AF-A0A6B3T8C1-F1
#
_entry.id   AF-A0A6B3T8C1-F1
#
_cell.length_a   1.000
_cell.length_b   1.000
_cell.length_c   1.000
_cell.angle_alpha   90.00
_cell.angle_beta   90.00
_cell.angle_gamma   90.00
#
_symmetry.space_group_name_H-M   'P 1'
#
loop_
_entity.id
_entity.type
_entity.pdbx_description
1 polymer ?
#
loop_
_entity_poly.entity_id
_entity_poly.type
_entity_poly.pdbx_seq_one_letter_code
_entity_poly.pdbx_strand_id
1 'polypeptide(L)'
;LVKTTGKKIWRFHYQLPNSSKRTMVSLGAYPALSLADAREVRAEKLAMLVRGVDPQARADEEAEKLQIAEESIFVNVARKWFELKESHVSAAHAKDIWRSIEKDILPSIESVPIQELKARTLIQVLEPIKARGALETDLLPIE
;
A
#
# COMPACT_ATOMS: atom_id res chain seq x y z
N LEU A 1 -0.33 -31.20 0.03
CA LEU A 1 -1.80 -31.28 0.21
C LEU A 1 -2.44 -31.38 -1.17
N VAL A 2 -3.26 -32.40 -1.39
CA VAL A 2 -4.13 -32.48 -2.58
C VAL A 2 -5.54 -32.14 -2.12
N LYS A 3 -6.12 -31.07 -2.67
CA LYS A 3 -7.52 -30.70 -2.38
C LYS A 3 -8.46 -31.64 -3.14
N THR A 4 -9.69 -31.79 -2.63
CA THR A 4 -10.79 -32.51 -3.33
C THR A 4 -11.04 -31.96 -4.73
N THR A 5 -10.73 -30.69 -4.97
CA THR A 5 -10.77 -30.02 -6.28
C THR A 5 -9.63 -30.40 -7.23
N GLY A 6 -8.75 -31.33 -6.85
CA GLY A 6 -7.57 -31.75 -7.63
C GLY A 6 -6.37 -30.80 -7.54
N LYS A 7 -6.54 -29.59 -6.96
CA LYS A 7 -5.44 -28.64 -6.76
C LYS A 7 -4.40 -29.18 -5.77
N LYS A 8 -3.12 -29.16 -6.15
CA LYS A 8 -2.00 -29.61 -5.33
C LYS A 8 -1.26 -28.40 -4.74
N ILE A 9 -1.02 -28.41 -3.43
CA ILE A 9 -0.40 -27.31 -2.68
C ILE A 9 0.76 -27.85 -1.85
N TRP A 10 1.90 -27.19 -1.92
CA TRP A 10 3.05 -27.41 -1.06
C TRP A 10 2.83 -26.76 0.31
N ARG A 11 2.96 -27.57 1.37
CA ARG A 11 2.79 -27.12 2.76
C ARG A 11 4.12 -27.24 3.49
N PHE A 12 4.45 -26.22 4.27
CA PHE A 12 5.62 -26.21 5.14
C PHE A 12 5.17 -26.05 6.59
N HIS A 13 5.53 -27.03 7.40
CA HIS A 13 5.29 -27.03 8.84
C HIS A 13 6.58 -26.64 9.55
N TYR A 14 6.47 -25.72 10.50
CA TYR A 14 7.59 -25.34 11.35
C TYR A 14 7.11 -24.93 12.74
N GLN A 15 8.07 -24.80 13.64
CA GLN A 15 7.89 -24.28 14.98
C GLN A 15 9.03 -23.30 15.23
N LEU A 16 8.71 -22.15 15.82
CA LEU A 16 9.73 -21.18 16.19
C LEU A 16 10.54 -21.68 17.38
N PRO A 17 11.87 -21.41 17.44
CA PRO A 17 12.71 -21.86 18.54
C PRO A 17 12.24 -21.42 19.93
N ASN A 18 11.56 -20.27 20.02
CA ASN A 18 11.04 -19.67 21.25
C ASN A 18 9.51 -19.80 21.42
N SER A 19 8.85 -20.64 20.61
CA SER A 19 7.39 -20.81 20.67
C SER A 19 7.01 -22.28 20.70
N SER A 20 6.00 -22.62 21.49
CA SER A 20 5.35 -23.94 21.44
C SER A 20 4.32 -24.06 20.31
N LYS A 21 4.07 -22.97 19.56
CA LYS A 21 3.10 -22.93 18.47
C LYS A 21 3.67 -23.56 17.21
N ARG A 22 2.97 -24.56 16.68
CA ARG A 22 3.22 -25.12 15.35
C ARG A 22 2.51 -24.28 14.31
N THR A 23 3.25 -23.83 13.31
CA THR A 23 2.74 -23.03 12.21
C THR A 23 2.78 -23.85 10.93
N MET A 24 1.74 -23.70 10.10
CA MET A 24 1.66 -24.33 8.78
C MET A 24 1.42 -23.26 7.73
N VAL A 25 2.40 -23.06 6.85
CA VAL A 25 2.32 -22.11 5.73
C VAL A 25 2.21 -22.85 4.40
N SER A 26 1.62 -22.18 3.41
CA SER A 26 1.63 -22.64 2.02
C SER A 26 2.85 -22.06 1.32
N LEU A 27 3.58 -22.89 0.56
CA LEU A 27 4.71 -22.42 -0.26
C LEU A 27 4.29 -22.07 -1.69
N GLY A 28 3.18 -22.64 -2.16
CA GLY A 28 2.71 -22.47 -3.53
C GLY A 28 1.91 -23.68 -4.01
N ALA A 29 1.36 -23.59 -5.21
CA ALA A 29 0.58 -24.64 -5.84
C ALA A 29 1.31 -25.25 -7.04
N TYR A 30 1.19 -26.56 -7.21
CA TYR A 30 1.62 -27.23 -8.44
C TYR A 30 0.54 -27.06 -9.52
N PRO A 31 0.90 -26.84 -10.80
CA PRO A 31 2.25 -26.90 -11.36
C PRO A 31 3.03 -25.58 -11.36
N ALA A 32 2.43 -24.46 -10.94
CA ALA A 32 3.08 -23.15 -10.94
C ALA A 32 4.37 -23.11 -10.11
N LEU A 33 4.44 -23.91 -9.04
CA LEU A 33 5.66 -24.17 -8.28
C LEU A 33 6.03 -25.65 -8.36
N SER A 34 7.20 -25.94 -8.92
CA SER A 34 7.69 -27.32 -9.03
C SER A 34 8.10 -27.86 -7.65
N LEU A 35 8.34 -29.19 -7.56
CA LEU A 35 8.85 -29.78 -6.32
C LEU A 35 10.28 -29.31 -6.00
N ALA A 36 11.10 -29.03 -7.03
CA ALA A 36 12.46 -28.55 -6.84
C ALA A 36 12.43 -27.15 -6.22
N ASP A 37 11.71 -26.21 -6.84
CA ASP A 37 11.56 -24.84 -6.34
C ASP A 37 10.94 -24.83 -4.93
N ALA A 38 9.94 -25.68 -4.67
CA ALA A 38 9.35 -25.79 -3.34
C ALA A 38 10.35 -26.25 -2.26
N ARG A 39 11.36 -27.06 -2.62
CA ARG A 39 12.44 -27.45 -1.69
C ARG A 39 13.43 -26.31 -1.45
N GLU A 40 13.71 -25.50 -2.46
CA GLU A 40 14.55 -24.30 -2.33
C GLU A 40 13.89 -23.27 -1.41
N VAL A 41 12.62 -22.91 -1.68
CA VAL A 41 11.84 -22.00 -0.81
C VAL A 41 11.77 -22.52 0.63
N ARG A 42 11.66 -23.84 0.82
CA ARG A 42 11.71 -24.44 2.17
C ARG A 42 13.07 -24.19 2.84
N ALA A 43 14.17 -24.37 2.11
CA ALA A 43 15.52 -24.17 2.65
C ALA A 43 15.74 -22.70 3.07
N GLU A 44 15.28 -21.75 2.27
CA GLU A 44 15.31 -20.32 2.60
C GLU A 44 14.55 -20.00 3.89
N LYS A 45 13.30 -20.49 4.02
CA LYS A 45 12.49 -20.29 5.22
C LYS A 45 13.11 -20.98 6.45
N LEU A 46 13.75 -22.13 6.29
CA LEU A 46 14.51 -22.77 7.37
C LEU A 46 15.71 -21.93 7.80
N ALA A 47 16.45 -21.34 6.87
CA ALA A 47 17.57 -20.46 7.19
C ALA A 47 17.11 -19.22 7.97
N MET A 48 15.95 -18.65 7.64
CA MET A 48 15.33 -17.57 8.41
C MET A 48 15.01 -18.00 9.85
N LEU A 49 14.42 -19.19 10.03
CA LEU A 49 14.09 -19.73 11.35
C LEU A 49 15.33 -19.96 12.22
N VAL A 50 16.43 -20.45 11.64
CA VAL A 50 17.72 -20.61 12.34
C VAL A 50 18.28 -19.27 12.83
N ARG A 51 18.01 -18.18 12.09
CA ARG A 51 18.38 -16.81 12.48
C ARG A 51 17.37 -16.18 13.46
N GLY A 52 16.36 -16.93 13.91
CA GLY A 52 15.33 -16.43 14.82
C GLY A 52 14.26 -15.56 14.17
N VAL A 53 14.20 -15.53 12.83
CA VAL A 53 13.20 -14.75 12.08
C VAL A 53 12.03 -15.65 11.71
N ASP A 54 10.81 -15.24 12.07
CA ASP A 54 9.59 -15.92 11.63
C ASP A 54 9.31 -15.60 10.15
N PRO A 55 9.34 -16.61 9.24
CA PRO A 55 9.09 -16.38 7.82
C PRO A 55 7.67 -15.92 7.50
N GLN A 56 6.69 -16.20 8.37
CA GLN A 56 5.32 -15.71 8.19
C GLN A 56 5.23 -14.24 8.58
N ALA A 57 5.68 -13.89 9.80
CA ALA A 57 5.64 -12.51 10.27
C ALA A 57 6.45 -11.57 9.35
N ARG A 58 7.58 -12.05 8.80
CA ARG A 58 8.36 -11.29 7.82
C ARG A 58 7.59 -11.01 6.53
N ALA A 59 6.87 -12.01 6.01
CA ALA A 59 6.06 -11.85 4.82
C ALA A 59 4.87 -10.92 5.07
N ASP A 60 4.25 -10.99 6.24
CA ASP A 60 3.17 -10.10 6.66
C ASP A 60 3.67 -8.65 6.78
N GLU A 61 4.85 -8.43 7.38
CA GLU A 61 5.50 -7.11 7.48
C GLU A 61 5.83 -6.53 6.09
N GLU A 62 6.33 -7.34 5.17
CA GLU A 62 6.62 -6.92 3.79
C GLU A 62 5.34 -6.57 3.02
N ALA A 63 4.27 -7.37 3.19
CA ALA A 63 2.97 -7.08 2.60
C ALA A 63 2.36 -5.79 3.16
N GLU A 64 2.43 -5.58 4.48
CA GLU A 64 1.99 -4.36 5.14
C GLU A 64 2.77 -3.13 4.64
N LYS A 65 4.09 -3.25 4.48
CA LYS A 65 4.91 -2.16 3.92
C LYS A 65 4.53 -1.81 2.48
N LEU A 66 4.26 -2.81 1.64
CA LEU A 66 3.79 -2.58 0.27
C LEU A 66 2.43 -1.91 0.27
N GLN A 67 1.50 -2.39 1.11
CA GLN A 67 0.18 -1.78 1.26
C GLN A 67 0.28 -0.33 1.74
N ILE A 68 1.10 -0.05 2.76
CA ILE A 68 1.32 1.32 3.24
C ILE A 68 1.91 2.18 2.12
N ALA A 69 2.90 1.66 1.38
CA ALA A 69 3.51 2.40 0.29
C ALA A 69 2.47 2.79 -0.77
N GLU A 70 1.63 1.83 -1.21
CA GLU A 70 0.52 2.07 -2.13
C GLU A 70 -0.51 3.06 -1.56
N GLU A 71 -0.93 2.88 -0.31
CA GLU A 71 -1.90 3.74 0.35
C GLU A 71 -1.37 5.17 0.58
N SER A 72 -0.05 5.32 0.73
CA SER A 72 0.61 6.61 0.91
C SER A 72 0.94 7.35 -0.38
N ILE A 73 0.58 6.80 -1.54
CA ILE A 73 0.64 7.53 -2.79
C ILE A 73 -0.33 8.71 -2.73
N PHE A 74 0.11 9.88 -3.21
CA PHE A 74 -0.66 11.13 -3.17
C PHE A 74 -2.10 10.96 -3.66
N VAL A 75 -2.32 10.34 -4.83
CA VAL A 75 -3.68 10.16 -5.38
C VAL A 75 -4.60 9.39 -4.45
N ASN A 76 -4.07 8.38 -3.75
CA ASN A 76 -4.85 7.54 -2.85
C ASN A 76 -5.24 8.30 -1.58
N VAL A 77 -4.32 9.09 -1.03
CA VAL A 77 -4.63 9.96 0.13
C VAL A 77 -5.52 11.13 -0.27
N ALA A 78 -5.30 11.74 -1.43
CA ALA A 78 -6.16 12.80 -1.95
C ALA A 78 -7.60 12.31 -2.11
N ARG A 79 -7.79 11.09 -2.61
CA ARG A 79 -9.11 10.45 -2.70
C ARG A 79 -9.72 10.19 -1.32
N LYS A 80 -8.98 9.59 -0.38
CA LYS A 80 -9.45 9.37 1.00
C LYS A 80 -9.83 10.68 1.70
N TRP A 81 -9.03 11.73 1.52
CA TRP A 81 -9.35 13.07 2.03
C TRP A 81 -10.61 13.65 1.38
N PHE A 82 -10.76 13.47 0.06
CA PHE A 82 -11.90 13.99 -0.68
C PHE A 82 -13.21 13.30 -0.26
N GLU A 83 -13.19 11.98 -0.04
CA GLU A 83 -14.34 11.22 0.50
C GLU A 83 -14.83 11.79 1.85
N LEU A 84 -13.89 12.18 2.73
CA LEU A 84 -14.23 12.83 4.00
C LEU A 84 -14.75 14.26 3.80
N LYS A 85 -14.19 15.00 2.83
CA LYS A 85 -14.58 16.39 2.56
C LYS A 85 -15.94 16.48 1.87
N GLU A 86 -16.28 15.51 1.02
CA GLU A 86 -17.51 15.47 0.23
C GLU A 86 -18.77 15.53 1.10
N SER A 87 -18.76 14.90 2.28
CA SER A 87 -19.90 14.97 3.22
C SER A 87 -20.13 16.35 3.85
N HIS A 88 -19.17 17.27 3.72
CA HIS A 88 -19.22 18.60 4.32
C HIS A 88 -19.43 19.74 3.32
N VAL A 89 -19.59 19.43 2.03
CA VAL A 89 -19.76 20.43 0.97
C VAL A 89 -20.93 20.08 0.05
N SER A 90 -21.43 21.05 -0.71
CA SER A 90 -22.44 20.76 -1.73
C SER A 90 -21.85 19.90 -2.85
N ALA A 91 -22.68 19.08 -3.50
CA ALA A 91 -22.23 18.21 -4.59
C ALA A 91 -21.57 18.98 -5.75
N ALA A 92 -22.05 20.21 -6.04
CA ALA A 92 -21.44 21.07 -7.05
C ALA A 92 -20.02 21.50 -6.64
N HIS A 93 -19.86 21.96 -5.39
CA HIS A 93 -18.56 22.40 -4.89
C HIS A 93 -17.57 21.24 -4.73
N ALA A 94 -18.01 20.06 -4.27
CA ALA A 94 -17.21 18.84 -4.26
C ALA A 94 -16.64 18.54 -5.66
N LYS A 95 -17.49 18.58 -6.70
CA LYS A 95 -17.06 18.32 -8.07
C LYS A 95 -16.01 19.33 -8.55
N ASP A 96 -16.16 20.60 -8.21
CA ASP A 96 -15.20 21.64 -8.59
C ASP A 96 -13.85 21.47 -7.87
N ILE A 97 -13.87 21.13 -6.57
CA ILE A 97 -12.66 20.79 -5.80
C ILE A 97 -11.92 19.62 -6.44
N TRP A 98 -12.60 18.50 -6.70
CA TRP A 98 -11.95 17.32 -7.27
C TRP A 98 -11.38 17.59 -8.66
N ARG A 99 -12.14 18.31 -9.50
CA ARG A 99 -11.70 18.70 -10.83
C ARG A 99 -10.44 19.58 -10.80
N SER A 100 -10.33 20.47 -9.81
CA SER A 100 -9.12 21.28 -9.60
C SER A 100 -7.92 20.40 -9.25
N ILE A 101 -8.09 19.46 -8.32
CA ILE A 101 -7.02 18.51 -7.93
C ILE A 101 -6.58 17.65 -9.13
N GLU A 102 -7.53 17.08 -9.87
CA GLU A 102 -7.27 16.23 -11.02
C GLU A 102 -6.56 16.97 -12.16
N LYS A 103 -6.96 18.22 -12.42
CA LYS A 103 -6.38 19.01 -13.51
C LYS A 103 -5.02 19.61 -13.15
N ASP A 104 -4.87 20.07 -11.92
CA ASP A 104 -3.76 20.96 -11.57
C ASP A 104 -2.70 20.29 -10.69
N ILE A 105 -3.07 19.28 -9.89
CA ILE A 105 -2.17 18.66 -8.91
C ILE A 105 -1.73 17.27 -9.37
N LEU A 106 -2.68 16.40 -9.74
CA LEU A 106 -2.37 15.02 -10.14
C LEU A 106 -1.31 14.92 -11.25
N PRO A 107 -1.30 15.73 -12.32
CA PRO A 107 -0.30 15.58 -13.39
C PRO A 107 1.15 15.69 -12.94
N SER A 108 1.41 16.33 -11.79
CA SER A 108 2.76 16.54 -11.27
C SER A 108 3.15 15.55 -10.17
N ILE A 109 2.20 15.08 -9.36
CA ILE A 109 2.50 14.30 -8.15
C ILE A 109 1.58 13.08 -7.90
N GLU A 110 0.76 12.67 -8.87
CA GLU A 110 -0.22 11.58 -8.73
C GLU A 110 0.36 10.32 -8.06
N SER A 111 1.48 9.81 -8.59
CA SER A 111 2.12 8.57 -8.16
C SER A 111 3.23 8.77 -7.13
N VAL A 112 3.36 9.97 -6.55
CA VAL A 112 4.45 10.28 -5.61
C VAL A 112 4.05 9.86 -4.19
N PRO A 113 4.88 9.07 -3.48
CA PRO A 113 4.66 8.77 -2.06
C PRO A 113 4.71 10.05 -1.22
N ILE A 114 3.77 10.20 -0.28
CA ILE A 114 3.66 11.42 0.53
C ILE A 114 4.88 11.67 1.41
N GLN A 115 5.56 10.60 1.82
CA GLN A 115 6.79 10.67 2.59
C GLN A 115 7.94 11.30 1.79
N GLU A 116 7.85 11.29 0.46
CA GLU A 116 8.82 11.90 -0.45
C GLU A 116 8.42 13.33 -0.87
N LEU A 117 7.17 13.74 -0.60
CA LEU A 117 6.68 15.08 -0.93
C LEU A 117 7.31 16.13 -0.03
N LYS A 118 8.12 17.00 -0.64
CA LYS A 118 8.72 18.16 0.02
C LYS A 118 7.82 19.38 -0.14
N ALA A 119 7.83 20.25 0.86
CA ALA A 119 7.09 21.52 0.83
C ALA A 119 7.41 22.36 -0.42
N ARG A 120 8.69 22.37 -0.86
CA ARG A 120 9.10 23.07 -2.10
C ARG A 120 8.39 22.51 -3.34
N THR A 121 8.26 21.19 -3.46
CA THR A 121 7.57 20.54 -4.58
C THR A 121 6.09 20.92 -4.57
N LEU A 122 5.44 20.90 -3.41
CA LEU A 122 4.05 21.32 -3.28
C LEU A 122 3.85 22.79 -3.68
N ILE A 123 4.74 23.69 -3.23
CA ILE A 123 4.69 25.11 -3.61
C ILE A 123 4.78 25.26 -5.13
N GLN A 124 5.71 24.55 -5.79
CA GLN A 124 5.86 24.59 -7.24
C GLN A 124 4.62 24.07 -7.99
N VAL A 125 3.95 23.05 -7.46
CA VAL A 125 2.71 22.53 -8.04
C VAL A 125 1.55 23.52 -7.88
N LEU A 126 1.50 24.24 -6.76
CA LEU A 126 0.44 25.21 -6.47
C LEU A 126 0.68 26.59 -7.13
N GLU A 127 1.89 26.91 -7.53
CA GLU A 127 2.26 28.21 -8.09
C GLU A 127 1.54 28.55 -9.41
N PRO A 128 1.39 27.63 -10.38
CA PRO A 128 0.56 27.84 -11.56
C PRO A 128 -0.93 28.05 -11.23
N ILE A 129 -1.43 27.43 -10.16
CA ILE A 129 -2.84 27.57 -9.72
C ILE A 129 -3.06 28.97 -9.16
N LYS A 130 -2.14 29.42 -8.29
CA LYS A 130 -2.12 30.78 -7.75
C LYS A 130 -2.03 31.83 -8.85
N ALA A 131 -1.17 31.62 -9.85
CA ALA A 131 -1.00 32.53 -10.98
C ALA A 131 -2.26 32.66 -11.87
N ARG A 132 -3.12 31.64 -11.90
CA ARG A 132 -4.41 31.66 -12.62
C ARG A 132 -5.54 32.36 -11.86
N GLY A 133 -5.30 32.86 -10.65
CA GLY A 133 -6.31 33.53 -9.84
C GLY A 133 -7.39 32.59 -9.27
N ALA A 134 -7.18 31.27 -9.30
CA ALA A 134 -8.12 30.26 -8.83
C ALA A 134 -8.04 30.00 -7.31
N LEU A 135 -7.49 30.94 -6.53
CA LEU A 135 -7.61 30.93 -5.08
C LEU A 135 -9.01 31.44 -4.74
N GLU A 136 -9.99 30.53 -4.82
CA GLU A 136 -11.31 30.82 -4.29
C GLU A 136 -11.17 30.98 -2.77
N THR A 137 -11.38 32.23 -2.38
CA THR A 137 -11.55 32.78 -1.03
C THR A 137 -12.31 31.81 -0.13
N ASP A 138 -11.61 31.15 0.79
CA ASP A 138 -12.17 30.62 2.05
C ASP A 138 -11.01 30.27 3.01
N LEU A 139 -10.14 31.26 3.24
CA LEU A 139 -9.43 31.34 4.50
C LEU A 139 -10.43 31.89 5.52
N LEU A 140 -11.26 31.02 6.09
CA LEU A 140 -11.98 31.37 7.31
C LEU A 140 -10.94 31.76 8.38
N PRO A 141 -11.08 32.94 9.02
CA PRO A 141 -10.18 33.35 10.07
C PRO A 141 -10.29 32.33 11.21
N ILE A 142 -9.16 31.75 11.58
CA ILE A 142 -9.05 31.06 12.86
C ILE A 142 -8.96 32.19 13.90
N GLU A 143 -10.09 32.53 14.52
CA GLU A 143 -10.13 33.21 15.82
C GLU A 143 -10.01 32.18 16.95
#